data_AF-A0A244CLA5-F1
#
_entry.id   AF-A0A244CLA5-F1
#
_cell.length_a   1.000
_cell.length_b   1.000
_cell.length_c   1.000
_cell.angle_alpha   90.00
_cell.angle_beta   90.00
_cell.angle_gamma   90.00
#
_symmetry.space_group_name_H-M   'P 1'
#
loop_
_entity.id
_entity.type
_entity.pdbx_description
1 polymer ?
#
loop_
_entity_poly.entity_id
_entity_poly.type
_entity_poly.pdbx_seq_one_letter_code
_entity_poly.pdbx_strand_id
1 'polypeptide(L)'
;MKFPLIKSLILVLLVLGLSYIYFSEEKQGLSYERINSAANNKVTNKAIDIKEVDLNVKPDSKQNPQIEKIKVDVQERYEKIQHLTGENSGKRMLSYEDNWCINNEDLTENDADYAEEQLKNWRLSRGYAKFWEGGNELANGLDLHSEDFPGENDELLNPYREADKNTLLRLADNDDMRALTTMINSNDYEMYDLRERFEISKKLIVLGDTSTGLINLVIYRLSKAQSAQRTGKDPVGYLKSALAYIEFGMMRGDAYSLSVLIRKLSGHDYSFSGLDPSKILDNEDFIEINQLARSYFDWANEVRHKKGLPSFEDVNDHRVSTMNNNNVLSEYYRDYPEIMESDFFPESWQKTYLKKTPCVERMVAKHHFLMTDIPKMREKIGRLEEDLEL
;
A
#
# COMPACT_ATOMS: atom_id res chain seq x y z
N MET A 1 68.41 12.66 4.72
CA MET A 1 67.04 13.13 4.99
C MET A 1 66.22 13.11 3.70
N LYS A 2 65.44 12.05 3.46
CA LYS A 2 64.37 12.01 2.43
C LYS A 2 63.30 11.02 2.91
N PHE A 3 62.17 11.54 3.40
CA PHE A 3 60.94 10.77 3.63
C PHE A 3 59.76 11.28 2.75
N PRO A 4 59.92 11.46 1.42
CA PRO A 4 58.79 11.82 0.56
C PRO A 4 57.81 10.64 0.36
N LEU A 5 58.30 9.40 0.44
CA LEU A 5 57.49 8.19 0.23
C LEU A 5 56.45 7.93 1.33
N ILE A 6 56.77 8.26 2.59
CA ILE A 6 55.85 8.02 3.71
C ILE A 6 54.65 8.96 3.64
N LYS A 7 54.84 10.21 3.20
CA LYS A 7 53.73 11.19 3.10
C LYS A 7 52.74 10.81 2.00
N SER A 8 53.21 10.31 0.86
CA SER A 8 52.33 9.83 -0.21
C SER A 8 51.56 8.58 0.18
N LEU A 9 52.18 7.65 0.93
CA LEU A 9 51.50 6.44 1.38
C LEU A 9 50.38 6.75 2.39
N ILE A 10 50.63 7.68 3.33
CA ILE A 10 49.62 8.12 4.30
C ILE A 10 48.44 8.80 3.60
N LEU A 11 48.69 9.62 2.58
CA LEU A 11 47.62 10.28 1.82
C LEU A 11 46.75 9.26 1.06
N VAL A 12 47.36 8.26 0.42
CA VAL A 12 46.63 7.19 -0.29
C VAL A 12 45.79 6.35 0.68
N LEU A 13 46.34 6.00 1.85
CA LEU A 13 45.61 5.26 2.88
C LEU A 13 44.47 6.07 3.49
N LEU A 14 44.63 7.39 3.65
CA LEU A 14 43.55 8.28 4.08
C LEU A 14 42.44 8.39 3.03
N VAL A 15 42.78 8.50 1.74
CA VAL A 15 41.79 8.56 0.66
C VAL A 15 41.05 7.23 0.54
N LEU A 16 41.74 6.09 0.63
CA LEU A 16 41.11 4.77 0.62
C LEU A 16 40.28 4.51 1.88
N GLY A 17 40.74 4.95 3.05
CA GLY A 17 40.00 4.85 4.30
C GLY A 17 38.72 5.71 4.29
N LEU A 18 38.79 6.94 3.79
CA LEU A 18 37.62 7.81 3.63
C LEU A 18 36.66 7.27 2.56
N SER A 19 37.18 6.71 1.47
CA SER A 19 36.35 6.05 0.44
C SER A 19 35.66 4.80 0.99
N TYR A 20 36.35 4.02 1.83
CA TYR A 20 35.79 2.83 2.49
C TYR A 20 34.74 3.20 3.53
N ILE A 21 34.96 4.24 4.34
CA ILE A 21 33.96 4.75 5.29
C ILE A 21 32.73 5.25 4.53
N TYR A 22 32.92 6.03 3.45
CA TYR A 22 31.83 6.53 2.60
C TYR A 22 31.03 5.40 1.94
N PHE A 23 31.70 4.35 1.42
CA PHE A 23 31.02 3.17 0.88
C PHE A 23 30.39 2.27 1.96
N SER A 24 30.95 2.24 3.18
CA SER A 24 30.38 1.46 4.29
C SER A 24 29.15 2.13 4.89
N GLU A 25 29.09 3.47 4.91
CA GLU A 25 27.89 4.23 5.27
C GLU A 25 26.82 4.18 4.17
N GLU A 26 27.21 4.08 2.89
CA GLU A 26 26.27 3.84 1.79
C GLU A 26 25.66 2.43 1.85
N LYS A 27 26.38 1.43 2.36
CA LYS A 27 25.82 0.10 2.68
C LYS A 27 24.89 0.11 3.90
N GLN A 28 24.90 1.15 4.74
CA GLN A 28 23.91 1.34 5.81
C GLN A 28 22.69 2.17 5.35
N GLY A 29 22.63 2.56 4.07
CA GLY A 29 21.48 3.18 3.47
C GLY A 29 20.43 2.16 3.04
N LEU A 30 19.30 2.14 3.76
CA LEU A 30 18.06 1.38 3.53
C LEU A 30 18.00 0.00 4.23
N SER A 31 18.22 -0.05 5.55
CA SER A 31 17.57 -1.12 6.33
C SER A 31 16.06 -0.83 6.38
N TYR A 32 15.27 -1.81 5.94
CA TYR A 32 13.80 -1.80 6.02
C TYR A 32 13.32 -1.67 7.49
N GLU A 33 14.16 -2.02 8.46
CA GLU A 33 13.85 -1.99 9.90
C GLU A 33 13.65 -0.58 10.46
N ARG A 34 14.39 0.44 9.99
CA ARG A 34 14.18 1.83 10.45
C ARG A 34 12.93 2.48 9.86
N ILE A 35 12.41 1.95 8.75
CA ILE A 35 11.18 2.45 8.12
C ILE A 35 9.96 2.04 8.95
N ASN A 36 10.03 0.93 9.68
CA ASN A 36 8.95 0.46 10.55
C ASN A 36 9.03 1.03 11.98
N SER A 37 10.21 1.42 12.48
CA SER A 37 10.34 1.86 13.88
C SER A 37 9.81 3.27 14.17
N ALA A 38 9.60 4.12 13.16
CA ALA A 38 9.07 5.47 13.34
C ALA A 38 7.52 5.55 13.33
N ALA A 39 6.84 4.46 12.96
CA ALA A 39 5.38 4.33 13.06
C ALA A 39 4.92 3.78 14.43
N ASN A 40 5.86 3.41 15.31
CA ASN A 40 5.59 2.72 16.57
C ASN A 40 5.28 3.64 17.75
N ASN A 41 4.37 4.62 17.56
CA ASN A 41 3.60 5.13 18.68
C ASN A 41 2.40 4.19 18.91
N LYS A 42 2.66 3.24 19.80
CA LYS A 42 1.75 2.30 20.45
C LYS A 42 0.31 2.84 20.58
N VAL A 43 -0.56 2.47 19.65
CA VAL A 43 -2.00 2.35 19.90
C VAL A 43 -2.29 0.87 19.90
N THR A 44 -2.56 0.31 21.07
CA THR A 44 -3.12 -1.03 21.21
C THR A 44 -4.51 -1.05 20.56
N ASN A 45 -4.55 -1.26 19.25
CA ASN A 45 -5.77 -1.50 18.50
C ASN A 45 -6.26 -2.91 18.82
N LYS A 46 -6.98 -3.03 19.94
CA LYS A 46 -7.94 -4.12 20.09
C LYS A 46 -9.00 -3.85 19.02
N ALA A 47 -8.94 -4.58 17.90
CA ALA A 47 -9.97 -4.53 16.87
C ALA A 47 -11.31 -4.81 17.54
N ILE A 48 -12.19 -3.80 17.56
CA ILE A 48 -13.53 -3.92 18.11
C ILE A 48 -14.34 -4.70 17.09
N ASP A 49 -14.70 -5.94 17.42
CA ASP A 49 -15.67 -6.70 16.65
C ASP A 49 -17.04 -6.02 16.82
N ILE A 50 -17.65 -5.61 15.71
CA ILE A 50 -18.91 -4.87 15.68
C ILE A 50 -20.05 -5.69 16.32
N LYS A 51 -19.90 -7.01 16.42
CA LYS A 51 -20.84 -7.89 17.12
C LYS A 51 -20.94 -7.63 18.63
N GLU A 52 -19.94 -7.00 19.27
CA GLU A 52 -19.99 -6.65 20.69
C GLU A 52 -20.58 -5.26 20.98
N VAL A 53 -20.77 -4.41 19.97
CA VAL A 53 -21.53 -3.17 20.13
C VAL A 53 -22.97 -3.46 19.77
N ASP A 54 -23.77 -3.83 20.76
CA ASP A 54 -25.21 -3.97 20.59
C ASP A 54 -25.83 -2.59 20.29
N LEU A 55 -25.88 -2.25 19.00
CA LEU A 55 -26.49 -1.03 18.48
C LEU A 55 -28.03 -1.06 18.58
N ASN A 56 -28.62 -2.21 18.94
CA ASN A 56 -30.05 -2.35 19.20
C ASN A 56 -30.38 -2.03 20.66
N VAL A 57 -30.16 -0.77 21.06
CA VAL A 57 -30.60 -0.31 22.38
C VAL A 57 -32.11 -0.06 22.35
N LYS A 58 -32.89 -0.98 22.93
CA LYS A 58 -34.24 -0.66 23.37
C LYS A 58 -34.14 0.25 24.60
N PRO A 59 -34.87 1.38 24.66
CA PRO A 59 -34.81 2.29 25.79
C PRO A 59 -35.25 1.54 27.05
N ASP A 60 -34.32 1.31 27.97
CA ASP A 60 -34.62 0.74 29.28
C ASP A 60 -35.00 1.89 30.22
N SER A 61 -36.18 1.78 30.82
CA SER A 61 -36.82 2.80 31.68
C SER A 61 -36.01 3.23 32.92
N LYS A 62 -34.83 2.63 33.16
CA LYS A 62 -33.94 2.91 34.28
C LYS A 62 -32.62 3.61 33.89
N GLN A 63 -32.35 3.85 32.61
CA GLN A 63 -31.08 4.47 32.18
C GLN A 63 -31.10 6.01 32.29
N ASN A 64 -29.95 6.61 32.60
CA ASN A 64 -29.77 8.05 32.64
C ASN A 64 -30.14 8.66 31.27
N PRO A 65 -31.06 9.66 31.20
CA PRO A 65 -31.48 10.27 29.94
C PRO A 65 -30.33 10.81 29.08
N GLN A 66 -29.21 11.18 29.70
CA GLN A 66 -28.02 11.63 28.98
C GLN A 66 -27.27 10.49 28.30
N ILE A 67 -27.23 9.30 28.90
CA ILE A 67 -26.62 8.09 28.30
C ILE A 67 -27.45 7.65 27.09
N GLU A 68 -28.78 7.61 27.24
CA GLU A 68 -29.68 7.29 26.12
C GLU A 68 -29.55 8.29 24.97
N LYS A 69 -29.42 9.58 25.27
CA LYS A 69 -29.16 10.59 24.24
C LYS A 69 -27.85 10.35 23.49
N ILE A 70 -26.79 9.89 24.17
CA ILE A 70 -25.51 9.56 23.52
C ILE A 70 -25.67 8.33 22.62
N LYS A 71 -26.39 7.29 23.08
CA LYS A 71 -26.66 6.09 22.28
C LYS A 71 -27.47 6.39 21.02
N VAL A 72 -28.47 7.26 21.11
CA VAL A 72 -29.22 7.74 19.94
C VAL A 72 -28.32 8.53 18.99
N ASP A 73 -27.45 9.44 19.49
CA ASP A 73 -26.50 10.18 18.64
C ASP A 73 -25.50 9.24 17.92
N VAL A 74 -25.03 8.17 18.59
CA VAL A 74 -24.20 7.12 17.98
C VAL A 74 -24.94 6.48 16.80
N GLN A 75 -26.18 6.04 17.01
CA GLN A 75 -26.97 5.38 15.99
C GLN A 75 -27.27 6.30 14.80
N GLU A 76 -27.73 7.53 15.07
CA GLU A 76 -28.02 8.51 14.02
C GLU A 76 -26.79 8.87 13.18
N ARG A 77 -25.60 8.94 13.80
CA ARG A 77 -24.35 9.19 13.07
C ARG A 77 -23.94 8.00 12.22
N TYR A 78 -24.03 6.79 12.75
CA TYR A 78 -23.70 5.59 11.99
C TYR A 78 -24.65 5.42 10.79
N GLU A 79 -25.95 5.65 10.97
CA GLU A 79 -26.93 5.65 9.88
C GLU A 79 -26.61 6.72 8.81
N LYS A 80 -26.19 7.93 9.21
CA LYS A 80 -25.74 8.96 8.26
C LYS A 80 -24.53 8.50 7.45
N ILE A 81 -23.57 7.80 8.08
CA ILE A 81 -22.39 7.23 7.40
C ILE A 81 -22.82 6.14 6.41
N GLN A 82 -23.74 5.26 6.80
CA GLN A 82 -24.28 4.23 5.91
C GLN A 82 -24.95 4.87 4.69
N HIS A 83 -25.79 5.89 4.88
CA HIS A 83 -26.52 6.54 3.80
C HIS A 83 -25.65 7.30 2.77
N LEU A 84 -24.35 7.50 3.01
CA LEU A 84 -23.44 8.08 2.02
C LEU A 84 -23.44 7.29 0.69
N THR A 85 -23.73 5.99 0.74
CA THR A 85 -23.71 5.10 -0.43
C THR A 85 -25.11 4.65 -0.88
N GLY A 86 -26.17 5.31 -0.38
CA GLY A 86 -27.56 5.08 -0.78
C GLY A 86 -28.43 4.46 0.32
N GLU A 87 -29.74 4.40 0.05
CA GLU A 87 -30.76 4.01 1.06
C GLU A 87 -30.68 2.55 1.52
N ASN A 88 -30.13 1.64 0.70
CA ASN A 88 -30.04 0.21 1.04
C ASN A 88 -28.70 -0.17 1.72
N SER A 89 -27.79 0.79 1.82
CA SER A 89 -26.49 0.65 2.45
C SER A 89 -26.60 0.30 3.93
N GLY A 90 -25.76 -0.63 4.41
CA GLY A 90 -25.72 -1.01 5.81
C GLY A 90 -26.90 -1.85 6.31
N LYS A 91 -27.77 -2.30 5.40
CA LYS A 91 -28.97 -3.08 5.73
C LYS A 91 -28.86 -4.58 5.37
N ARG A 92 -27.67 -5.05 4.95
CA ARG A 92 -27.39 -6.47 4.57
C ARG A 92 -28.44 -7.10 3.67
N MET A 93 -28.84 -6.37 2.63
CA MET A 93 -29.92 -6.77 1.72
C MET A 93 -29.53 -6.71 0.25
N LEU A 94 -28.32 -6.22 -0.06
CA LEU A 94 -27.82 -6.14 -1.42
C LEU A 94 -27.28 -7.50 -1.86
N SER A 95 -27.51 -7.82 -3.12
CA SER A 95 -26.85 -8.95 -3.80
C SER A 95 -25.45 -8.57 -4.26
N TYR A 96 -24.60 -9.56 -4.58
CA TYR A 96 -23.27 -9.30 -5.12
C TYR A 96 -23.30 -8.39 -6.36
N GLU A 97 -24.37 -8.46 -7.15
CA GLU A 97 -24.53 -7.70 -8.38
C GLU A 97 -24.98 -6.24 -8.16
N ASP A 98 -25.44 -5.89 -6.95
CA ASP A 98 -25.86 -4.54 -6.63
C ASP A 98 -24.67 -3.59 -6.39
N ASN A 99 -24.97 -2.30 -6.18
CA ASN A 99 -23.98 -1.29 -5.83
C ASN A 99 -23.72 -1.27 -4.32
N TRP A 100 -22.85 -2.16 -3.86
CA TRP A 100 -22.36 -2.21 -2.48
C TRP A 100 -20.97 -1.58 -2.35
N CYS A 101 -20.58 -1.22 -1.14
CA CYS A 101 -19.25 -0.67 -0.84
C CYS A 101 -18.52 -1.48 0.23
N ILE A 102 -19.23 -1.95 1.26
CA ILE A 102 -18.66 -2.74 2.36
C ILE A 102 -19.40 -4.08 2.39
N ASN A 103 -18.73 -5.14 1.95
CA ASN A 103 -19.32 -6.47 1.77
C ASN A 103 -20.08 -6.95 3.03
N ASN A 104 -19.46 -6.90 4.22
CA ASN A 104 -20.05 -7.42 5.46
C ASN A 104 -21.15 -6.53 6.10
N GLU A 105 -21.46 -5.38 5.52
CA GLU A 105 -22.54 -4.47 5.95
C GLU A 105 -23.67 -4.36 4.93
N ASP A 106 -23.32 -4.42 3.64
CA ASP A 106 -24.25 -4.16 2.55
C ASP A 106 -24.86 -5.43 2.00
N LEU A 107 -24.04 -6.47 1.86
CA LEU A 107 -24.42 -7.71 1.19
C LEU A 107 -25.20 -8.65 2.10
N THR A 108 -25.97 -9.55 1.49
CA THR A 108 -26.42 -10.77 2.17
C THR A 108 -25.20 -11.60 2.60
N GLU A 109 -25.35 -12.47 3.60
CA GLU A 109 -24.24 -13.29 4.11
C GLU A 109 -23.58 -14.14 3.00
N ASN A 110 -24.40 -14.83 2.18
CA ASN A 110 -23.91 -15.62 1.05
C ASN A 110 -23.18 -14.77 0.00
N ASP A 111 -23.69 -13.58 -0.30
CA ASP A 111 -23.06 -12.67 -1.26
C ASP A 111 -21.77 -12.04 -0.70
N ALA A 112 -21.70 -11.82 0.62
CA ALA A 112 -20.49 -11.35 1.29
C ALA A 112 -19.37 -12.38 1.22
N ASP A 113 -19.67 -13.65 1.49
CA ASP A 113 -18.73 -14.77 1.36
C ASP A 113 -18.26 -14.93 -0.10
N TYR A 114 -19.20 -14.85 -1.05
CA TYR A 114 -18.87 -14.89 -2.47
C TYR A 114 -17.98 -13.71 -2.89
N ALA A 115 -18.26 -12.49 -2.43
CA ALA A 115 -17.43 -11.32 -2.72
C ALA A 115 -16.00 -11.47 -2.19
N GLU A 116 -15.84 -12.05 -1.00
CA GLU A 116 -14.53 -12.34 -0.42
C GLU A 116 -13.76 -13.39 -1.23
N GLU A 117 -14.45 -14.47 -1.66
CA GLU A 117 -13.86 -15.48 -2.52
C GLU A 117 -13.44 -14.89 -3.88
N GLN A 118 -14.27 -14.04 -4.50
CA GLN A 118 -13.93 -13.36 -5.75
C GLN A 118 -12.70 -12.46 -5.58
N LEU A 119 -12.61 -11.70 -4.48
CA LEU A 119 -11.44 -10.87 -4.19
C LEU A 119 -10.17 -11.71 -4.01
N LYS A 120 -10.26 -12.82 -3.27
CA LYS A 120 -9.15 -13.76 -3.06
C LYS A 120 -8.68 -14.37 -4.39
N ASN A 121 -9.59 -14.88 -5.20
CA ASN A 121 -9.29 -15.48 -6.50
C ASN A 121 -8.72 -14.45 -7.48
N TRP A 122 -9.24 -13.22 -7.48
CA TRP A 122 -8.74 -12.12 -8.29
C TRP A 122 -7.31 -11.74 -7.88
N ARG A 123 -7.01 -11.63 -6.58
CA ARG A 123 -5.65 -11.40 -6.07
C ARG A 123 -4.69 -12.50 -6.48
N LEU A 124 -5.09 -13.76 -6.29
CA LEU A 124 -4.29 -14.93 -6.63
C LEU A 124 -4.00 -15.04 -8.14
N SER A 125 -5.01 -14.81 -8.99
CA SER A 125 -4.84 -14.85 -10.46
C SER A 125 -3.88 -13.78 -10.97
N ARG A 126 -3.65 -12.73 -10.18
CA ARG A 126 -2.69 -11.66 -10.44
C ARG A 126 -1.38 -11.86 -9.67
N GLY A 127 -1.11 -13.05 -9.14
CA GLY A 127 0.15 -13.35 -8.47
C GLY A 127 0.37 -12.59 -7.17
N TYR A 128 -0.69 -12.06 -6.55
CA TYR A 128 -0.61 -11.47 -5.22
C TYR A 128 -0.38 -12.57 -4.18
N ALA A 129 0.88 -12.98 -4.10
CA ALA A 129 1.41 -13.85 -3.07
C ALA A 129 2.53 -13.04 -2.41
N LYS A 130 2.40 -12.80 -1.11
CA LYS A 130 3.40 -12.06 -0.36
C LYS A 130 3.85 -12.95 0.77
N PHE A 131 5.17 -13.01 0.97
CA PHE A 131 5.66 -13.50 2.23
C PHE A 131 5.16 -12.57 3.31
N TRP A 132 4.46 -13.14 4.29
CA TRP A 132 4.15 -12.40 5.49
C TRP A 132 5.41 -12.31 6.35
N GLU A 133 6.24 -11.30 6.06
CA GLU A 133 7.47 -11.04 6.83
C GLU A 133 7.19 -10.40 8.20
N GLY A 134 5.95 -9.95 8.41
CA GLY A 134 5.48 -9.45 9.69
C GLY A 134 4.94 -10.58 10.54
N GLY A 135 5.74 -11.59 10.89
CA GLY A 135 5.39 -12.52 11.98
C GLY A 135 4.71 -11.70 13.06
N ASN A 136 3.44 -12.03 13.33
CA ASN A 136 2.52 -11.20 14.10
C ASN A 136 3.33 -10.49 15.19
N GLU A 137 3.34 -9.16 15.31
CA GLU A 137 4.17 -8.50 16.33
C GLU A 137 3.88 -9.05 17.73
N LEU A 138 2.68 -9.64 17.91
CA LEU A 138 2.31 -10.50 19.02
C LEU A 138 3.09 -11.84 19.05
N ALA A 139 3.21 -12.59 17.94
CA ALA A 139 4.01 -13.81 17.83
C ALA A 139 5.51 -13.57 18.05
N ASN A 140 6.09 -12.54 17.44
CA ASN A 140 7.48 -12.13 17.68
C ASN A 140 7.69 -11.64 19.13
N GLY A 141 6.68 -11.01 19.74
CA GLY A 141 6.70 -10.62 21.15
C GLY A 141 6.42 -11.76 22.14
N LEU A 142 5.94 -12.91 21.67
CA LEU A 142 5.54 -14.08 22.47
C LEU A 142 6.37 -15.34 22.15
N ASP A 143 7.41 -15.23 21.32
CA ASP A 143 8.28 -16.34 20.90
C ASP A 143 7.49 -17.50 20.23
N LEU A 144 6.42 -17.16 19.51
CA LEU A 144 5.62 -18.13 18.75
C LEU A 144 6.23 -18.31 17.36
N HIS A 145 6.31 -19.56 16.89
CA HIS A 145 6.87 -19.86 15.58
C HIS A 145 6.01 -19.23 14.47
N SER A 146 6.66 -18.64 13.48
CA SER A 146 5.98 -18.04 12.31
C SER A 146 5.14 -19.04 11.52
N GLU A 147 5.44 -20.34 11.66
CA GLU A 147 4.68 -21.46 11.08
C GLU A 147 3.25 -21.56 11.64
N ASP A 148 3.00 -21.07 12.86
CA ASP A 148 1.67 -21.06 13.49
C ASP A 148 0.78 -19.90 12.98
N PHE A 149 1.38 -18.96 12.22
CA PHE A 149 0.70 -17.78 11.67
C PHE A 149 1.10 -17.56 10.21
N PRO A 150 0.74 -18.49 9.31
CA PRO A 150 1.07 -18.36 7.90
C PRO A 150 0.45 -17.09 7.32
N GLY A 151 1.23 -16.39 6.51
CA GLY A 151 0.76 -15.29 5.68
C GLY A 151 -0.33 -15.68 4.70
N GLU A 152 -0.97 -14.65 4.12
CA GLU A 152 -1.92 -14.86 3.03
C GLU A 152 -1.23 -15.55 1.85
N ASN A 153 -1.55 -16.84 1.66
CA ASN A 153 -1.01 -17.71 0.61
C ASN A 153 0.50 -18.02 0.74
N ASP A 154 1.07 -17.97 1.96
CA ASP A 154 2.48 -18.31 2.22
C ASP A 154 2.83 -19.72 1.69
N GLU A 155 1.89 -20.67 1.76
CA GLU A 155 2.05 -22.03 1.25
C GLU A 155 2.36 -22.08 -0.25
N LEU A 156 1.98 -21.04 -1.02
CA LEU A 156 2.26 -20.96 -2.44
C LEU A 156 3.71 -20.59 -2.73
N LEU A 157 4.37 -19.87 -1.83
CA LEU A 157 5.73 -19.36 -1.98
C LEU A 157 6.76 -20.15 -1.17
N ASN A 158 6.36 -20.91 -0.14
CA ASN A 158 7.25 -21.70 0.70
C ASN A 158 8.25 -22.58 -0.09
N PRO A 159 7.85 -23.31 -1.16
CA PRO A 159 8.80 -24.11 -1.94
C PRO A 159 9.89 -23.27 -2.63
N TYR A 160 9.60 -22.01 -2.93
CA TYR A 160 10.54 -21.09 -3.59
C TYR A 160 11.46 -20.41 -2.58
N ARG A 161 11.01 -20.21 -1.34
CA ARG A 161 11.82 -19.63 -0.26
C ARG A 161 13.06 -20.47 0.06
N GLU A 162 12.92 -21.79 -0.03
CA GLU A 162 14.00 -22.75 0.22
C GLU A 162 14.89 -23.00 -1.01
N ALA A 163 14.50 -22.50 -2.18
CA ALA A 163 15.22 -22.75 -3.42
C ALA A 163 16.47 -21.86 -3.56
N ASP A 164 17.55 -22.41 -4.10
CA ASP A 164 18.78 -21.66 -4.35
C ASP A 164 18.63 -20.65 -5.50
N LYS A 165 19.56 -19.67 -5.58
CA LYS A 165 19.56 -18.60 -6.61
C LYS A 165 19.45 -19.13 -8.03
N ASN A 166 20.21 -20.18 -8.37
CA ASN A 166 20.23 -20.69 -9.74
C ASN A 166 18.91 -21.39 -10.09
N THR A 167 18.31 -22.07 -9.11
CA THR A 167 16.97 -22.64 -9.26
C THR A 167 15.92 -21.56 -9.49
N LEU A 168 15.94 -20.48 -8.70
CA LEU A 168 15.00 -19.35 -8.86
C LEU A 168 15.19 -18.65 -10.21
N LEU A 169 16.43 -18.39 -10.63
CA LEU A 169 16.73 -17.80 -11.94
C LEU A 169 16.20 -18.67 -13.09
N ARG A 170 16.45 -19.98 -13.03
CA ARG A 170 15.95 -20.92 -14.05
C ARG A 170 14.42 -20.94 -14.12
N LEU A 171 13.74 -20.87 -12.98
CA LEU A 171 12.28 -20.82 -12.93
C LEU A 171 11.76 -19.47 -13.45
N ALA A 172 12.40 -18.36 -13.07
CA ALA A 172 12.11 -17.02 -13.56
C ALA A 172 12.34 -16.85 -15.07
N ASP A 173 13.28 -17.59 -15.67
CA ASP A 173 13.48 -17.65 -17.11
C ASP A 173 12.38 -18.41 -17.85
N ASN A 174 11.68 -19.31 -17.15
CA ASN A 174 10.50 -20.00 -17.63
C ASN A 174 9.19 -19.27 -17.26
N ASP A 175 9.27 -17.98 -16.92
CA ASP A 175 8.13 -17.15 -16.53
C ASP A 175 7.36 -17.69 -15.30
N ASP A 176 8.03 -18.41 -14.39
CA ASP A 176 7.41 -18.80 -13.11
C ASP A 176 7.20 -17.56 -12.23
N MET A 177 5.95 -17.11 -12.16
CA MET A 177 5.55 -15.91 -11.42
C MET A 177 5.90 -16.00 -9.93
N ARG A 178 5.80 -17.19 -9.31
CA ARG A 178 6.08 -17.35 -7.87
C ARG A 178 7.58 -17.28 -7.60
N ALA A 179 8.41 -17.81 -8.50
CA ALA A 179 9.85 -17.61 -8.44
C ALA A 179 10.21 -16.12 -8.58
N LEU A 180 9.64 -15.43 -9.56
CA LEU A 180 9.85 -13.99 -9.78
C LEU A 180 9.42 -13.16 -8.54
N THR A 181 8.25 -13.44 -7.96
CA THR A 181 7.76 -12.77 -6.75
C THR A 181 8.62 -13.11 -5.53
N THR A 182 9.13 -14.34 -5.42
CA THR A 182 10.09 -14.70 -4.35
C THR A 182 11.39 -13.92 -4.48
N MET A 183 11.94 -13.81 -5.68
CA MET A 183 13.17 -13.06 -5.94
C MET A 183 13.00 -11.57 -5.63
N ILE A 184 11.84 -10.98 -5.95
CA ILE A 184 11.62 -9.55 -5.72
C ILE A 184 11.37 -9.22 -4.24
N ASN A 185 10.74 -10.14 -3.51
CA ASN A 185 10.46 -9.99 -2.07
C ASN A 185 11.65 -10.39 -1.19
N SER A 186 12.65 -11.12 -1.73
CA SER A 186 13.83 -11.48 -0.95
C SER A 186 14.56 -10.23 -0.44
N ASN A 187 14.78 -10.17 0.87
CA ASN A 187 15.62 -9.15 1.53
C ASN A 187 17.12 -9.37 1.28
N ASP A 188 17.51 -10.45 0.59
CA ASP A 188 18.89 -10.69 0.22
C ASP A 188 19.28 -9.81 -0.98
N TYR A 189 19.79 -8.61 -0.65
CA TYR A 189 20.33 -7.65 -1.60
C TYR A 189 21.67 -8.09 -2.22
N GLU A 190 22.37 -9.06 -1.61
CA GLU A 190 23.59 -9.64 -2.19
C GLU A 190 23.23 -10.66 -3.29
N MET A 191 22.05 -11.27 -3.18
CA MET A 191 21.54 -12.27 -4.12
C MET A 191 21.05 -11.66 -5.45
N TYR A 192 20.44 -10.47 -5.46
CA TYR A 192 19.92 -9.84 -6.68
C TYR A 192 20.24 -8.36 -6.78
N ASP A 193 20.90 -7.96 -7.87
CA ASP A 193 21.21 -6.55 -8.09
C ASP A 193 19.99 -5.72 -8.53
N LEU A 194 20.11 -4.39 -8.49
CA LEU A 194 19.01 -3.49 -8.85
C LEU A 194 18.53 -3.64 -10.30
N ARG A 195 19.40 -4.06 -11.22
CA ARG A 195 19.06 -4.27 -12.62
C ARG A 195 18.28 -5.57 -12.80
N GLU A 196 18.69 -6.64 -12.14
CA GLU A 196 17.95 -7.91 -12.12
C GLU A 196 16.54 -7.70 -11.58
N ARG A 197 16.40 -6.99 -10.44
CA ARG A 197 15.09 -6.65 -9.86
C ARG A 197 14.23 -5.81 -10.81
N PHE A 198 14.82 -4.89 -11.56
CA PHE A 198 14.13 -4.11 -12.58
C PHE A 198 13.60 -4.99 -13.72
N GLU A 199 14.39 -5.94 -14.22
CA GLU A 199 13.96 -6.89 -15.25
C GLU A 199 12.86 -7.85 -14.74
N ILE A 200 13.00 -8.35 -13.51
CA ILE A 200 12.00 -9.18 -12.83
C ILE A 200 10.68 -8.42 -12.69
N SER A 201 10.73 -7.16 -12.26
CA SER A 201 9.54 -6.31 -12.12
C SER A 201 8.78 -6.15 -13.44
N LYS A 202 9.50 -5.96 -14.55
CA LYS A 202 8.90 -5.90 -15.89
C LYS A 202 8.27 -7.22 -16.30
N LYS A 203 8.92 -8.36 -16.02
CA LYS A 203 8.34 -9.70 -16.25
C LYS A 203 7.06 -9.89 -15.43
N LEU A 204 7.04 -9.53 -14.15
CA LEU A 204 5.86 -9.64 -13.28
C LEU A 204 4.65 -8.86 -13.84
N ILE A 205 4.86 -7.62 -14.30
CA ILE A 205 3.81 -6.82 -14.95
C ILE A 205 3.23 -7.57 -16.16
N VAL A 206 4.10 -8.10 -17.02
CA VAL A 206 3.69 -8.86 -18.21
C VAL A 206 2.90 -10.11 -17.81
N LEU A 207 3.28 -10.81 -16.74
CA LEU A 207 2.60 -12.04 -16.33
C LEU A 207 1.28 -11.81 -15.60
N GLY A 208 1.08 -10.64 -14.98
CA GLY A 208 -0.18 -10.27 -14.36
C GLY A 208 -0.03 -9.71 -12.94
N ASP A 209 1.11 -9.96 -12.29
CA ASP A 209 1.49 -9.36 -10.99
C ASP A 209 1.95 -7.92 -11.16
N THR A 210 0.97 -7.11 -11.53
CA THR A 210 1.16 -5.72 -11.90
C THR A 210 1.41 -4.86 -10.66
N SER A 211 0.72 -5.13 -9.54
CA SER A 211 0.90 -4.34 -8.32
C SER A 211 2.33 -4.45 -7.80
N THR A 212 2.85 -5.68 -7.64
CA THR A 212 4.21 -5.93 -7.14
C THR A 212 5.27 -5.40 -8.11
N GLY A 213 5.10 -5.67 -9.41
CA GLY A 213 6.00 -5.20 -10.44
C GLY A 213 6.06 -3.66 -10.50
N LEU A 214 4.92 -2.97 -10.50
CA LEU A 214 4.87 -1.51 -10.54
C LEU A 214 5.43 -0.87 -9.26
N ILE A 215 5.10 -1.39 -8.08
CA ILE A 215 5.69 -0.91 -6.81
C ILE A 215 7.22 -0.89 -6.90
N ASN A 216 7.83 -1.98 -7.36
CA ASN A 216 9.28 -2.09 -7.44
C ASN A 216 9.89 -1.19 -8.52
N LEU A 217 9.22 -1.03 -9.67
CA LEU A 217 9.66 -0.06 -10.69
C LEU A 217 9.59 1.37 -10.17
N VAL A 218 8.54 1.74 -9.43
CA VAL A 218 8.40 3.05 -8.80
C VAL A 218 9.51 3.27 -7.77
N ILE A 219 9.74 2.32 -6.86
CA ILE A 219 10.85 2.39 -5.88
C ILE A 219 12.18 2.62 -6.61
N TYR A 220 12.49 1.80 -7.62
CA TYR A 220 13.72 1.91 -8.39
C TYR A 220 13.89 3.30 -9.01
N ARG A 221 12.84 3.83 -9.67
CA ARG A 221 12.89 5.14 -10.32
C ARG A 221 13.01 6.29 -9.32
N LEU A 222 12.28 6.25 -8.21
CA LEU A 222 12.39 7.26 -7.16
C LEU A 222 13.78 7.23 -6.50
N SER A 223 14.38 6.06 -6.29
CA SER A 223 15.76 5.94 -5.81
C SER A 223 16.78 6.53 -6.80
N LYS A 224 16.57 6.34 -8.11
CA LYS A 224 17.42 6.98 -9.15
C LYS A 224 17.25 8.50 -9.18
N ALA A 225 16.03 9.01 -9.04
CA ALA A 225 15.76 10.44 -8.92
C ALA A 225 16.48 11.04 -7.70
N GLN A 226 16.38 10.38 -6.54
CA GLN A 226 17.04 10.78 -5.31
C GLN A 226 18.58 10.79 -5.46
N SER A 227 19.14 9.77 -6.11
CA SER A 227 20.57 9.68 -6.40
C SER A 227 21.03 10.78 -7.37
N ALA A 228 20.24 11.05 -8.42
CA ALA A 228 20.51 12.14 -9.37
C ALA A 228 20.58 13.49 -8.66
N GLN A 229 19.57 13.80 -7.82
CA GLN A 229 19.53 15.03 -7.02
C GLN A 229 20.78 15.18 -6.12
N ARG A 230 21.18 14.11 -5.42
CA ARG A 230 22.37 14.14 -4.55
C ARG A 230 23.68 14.32 -5.31
N THR A 231 23.74 13.87 -6.56
CA THR A 231 24.94 13.93 -7.39
C THR A 231 24.95 15.11 -8.36
N GLY A 232 24.00 16.05 -8.23
CA GLY A 232 23.88 17.23 -9.09
C GLY A 232 23.47 16.92 -10.53
N LYS A 233 22.89 15.73 -10.78
CA LYS A 233 22.29 15.36 -12.06
C LYS A 233 20.80 15.66 -12.06
N ASP A 234 20.23 15.86 -13.24
CA ASP A 234 18.80 16.12 -13.39
C ASP A 234 17.94 14.91 -12.94
N PRO A 235 17.07 15.06 -11.92
CA PRO A 235 16.18 13.99 -11.44
C PRO A 235 14.87 13.86 -12.25
N VAL A 236 14.50 14.83 -13.09
CA VAL A 236 13.17 14.98 -13.69
C VAL A 236 12.74 13.74 -14.47
N GLY A 237 13.58 13.22 -15.36
CA GLY A 237 13.24 12.05 -16.18
C GLY A 237 12.94 10.80 -15.35
N TYR A 238 13.60 10.63 -14.20
CA TYR A 238 13.32 9.52 -13.28
C TYR A 238 12.01 9.72 -12.52
N LEU A 239 11.69 10.96 -12.12
CA LEU A 239 10.41 11.30 -11.50
C LEU A 239 9.24 11.05 -12.46
N LYS A 240 9.33 11.55 -13.70
CA LYS A 240 8.34 11.30 -14.75
C LYS A 240 8.09 9.81 -14.97
N SER A 241 9.17 9.03 -15.06
CA SER A 241 9.06 7.57 -15.21
C SER A 241 8.37 6.91 -14.01
N ALA A 242 8.67 7.35 -12.78
CA ALA A 242 8.01 6.83 -11.58
C ALA A 242 6.50 7.14 -11.58
N LEU A 243 6.14 8.39 -11.88
CA LEU A 243 4.75 8.82 -11.96
C LEU A 243 4.00 8.12 -13.11
N ALA A 244 4.66 7.85 -14.22
CA ALA A 244 4.08 7.10 -15.33
C ALA A 244 3.78 5.64 -14.95
N TYR A 245 4.63 4.98 -14.14
CA TYR A 245 4.30 3.66 -13.60
C TYR A 245 3.13 3.70 -12.61
N ILE A 246 3.01 4.77 -11.81
CA ILE A 246 1.87 4.96 -10.92
C ILE A 246 0.59 5.15 -11.74
N GLU A 247 0.61 6.00 -12.76
CA GLU A 247 -0.54 6.21 -13.64
C GLU A 247 -0.93 4.95 -14.40
N PHE A 248 0.05 4.15 -14.86
CA PHE A 248 -0.23 2.83 -15.44
C PHE A 248 -1.01 1.93 -14.47
N GLY A 249 -0.61 1.86 -13.20
CA GLY A 249 -1.39 1.11 -12.19
C GLY A 249 -2.82 1.63 -12.06
N MET A 250 -2.97 2.95 -11.93
CA MET A 250 -4.27 3.59 -11.76
C MET A 250 -5.19 3.45 -12.98
N MET A 251 -4.66 3.46 -14.21
CA MET A 251 -5.41 3.16 -15.44
C MET A 251 -6.07 1.77 -15.39
N ARG A 252 -5.55 0.87 -14.56
CA ARG A 252 -6.06 -0.49 -14.37
C ARG A 252 -6.91 -0.68 -13.14
N GLY A 253 -7.25 0.39 -12.43
CA GLY A 253 -7.95 0.30 -11.13
C GLY A 253 -7.07 -0.29 -10.03
N ASP A 254 -5.76 -0.02 -10.08
CA ASP A 254 -4.80 -0.50 -9.09
C ASP A 254 -3.90 0.65 -8.60
N ALA A 255 -4.31 1.27 -7.49
CA ALA A 255 -3.56 2.36 -6.87
C ALA A 255 -2.47 1.89 -5.88
N TYR A 256 -2.09 0.60 -5.79
CA TYR A 256 -1.11 0.15 -4.79
C TYR A 256 0.26 0.81 -4.94
N SER A 257 0.72 1.05 -6.17
CA SER A 257 2.02 1.69 -6.42
C SER A 257 2.08 3.16 -5.98
N LEU A 258 0.92 3.83 -5.83
CA LEU A 258 0.84 5.20 -5.33
C LEU A 258 1.33 5.32 -3.87
N SER A 259 1.16 4.27 -3.06
CA SER A 259 1.63 4.25 -1.66
C SER A 259 3.11 4.58 -1.51
N VAL A 260 3.94 4.17 -2.49
CA VAL A 260 5.38 4.44 -2.47
C VAL A 260 5.64 5.94 -2.54
N LEU A 261 4.92 6.65 -3.42
CA LEU A 261 5.06 8.10 -3.57
C LEU A 261 4.50 8.83 -2.35
N ILE A 262 3.29 8.47 -1.90
CA ILE A 262 2.64 9.11 -0.75
C ILE A 262 3.54 9.01 0.49
N ARG A 263 4.09 7.82 0.79
CA ARG A 263 5.03 7.64 1.92
C ARG A 263 6.30 8.47 1.80
N LYS A 264 6.78 8.71 0.57
CA LYS A 264 7.92 9.59 0.33
C LYS A 264 7.55 11.05 0.57
N LEU A 265 6.37 11.49 0.12
CA LEU A 265 5.88 12.85 0.33
C LEU A 265 5.51 13.14 1.79
N SER A 266 5.05 12.13 2.55
CA SER A 266 4.63 12.29 3.95
C SER A 266 5.77 12.37 4.96
N GLY A 267 7.00 12.01 4.56
CA GLY A 267 8.12 11.98 5.49
C GLY A 267 8.63 13.39 5.82
N HIS A 268 8.74 13.72 7.10
CA HIS A 268 9.29 15.00 7.57
C HIS A 268 10.78 15.15 7.17
N ASP A 269 11.08 16.20 6.41
CA ASP A 269 12.37 16.85 6.12
C ASP A 269 13.56 16.06 5.52
N TYR A 270 13.52 14.73 5.39
CA TYR A 270 14.63 13.97 4.79
C TYR A 270 14.24 12.82 3.84
N SER A 271 12.95 12.46 3.73
CA SER A 271 12.50 11.23 3.06
C SER A 271 12.80 11.16 1.56
N PHE A 272 12.91 12.32 0.91
CA PHE A 272 13.23 12.44 -0.51
C PHE A 272 14.48 13.28 -0.80
N SER A 273 15.40 13.41 0.17
CA SER A 273 16.64 14.19 0.02
C SER A 273 16.43 15.64 -0.44
N GLY A 274 15.34 16.28 0.00
CA GLY A 274 14.98 17.64 -0.43
C GLY A 274 14.49 17.73 -1.87
N LEU A 275 14.30 16.59 -2.57
CA LEU A 275 13.61 16.55 -3.85
C LEU A 275 12.12 16.80 -3.58
N ASP A 276 11.58 17.87 -4.13
CA ASP A 276 10.18 18.23 -4.00
C ASP A 276 9.53 18.19 -5.40
N PRO A 277 8.83 17.10 -5.74
CA PRO A 277 8.18 16.96 -7.04
C PRO A 277 7.29 18.14 -7.42
N SER A 278 6.63 18.78 -6.44
CA SER A 278 5.71 19.92 -6.69
C SER A 278 6.43 21.19 -7.16
N LYS A 279 7.74 21.30 -6.92
CA LYS A 279 8.55 22.45 -7.31
C LYS A 279 9.30 22.25 -8.62
N ILE A 280 9.33 21.01 -9.13
CA ILE A 280 10.19 20.60 -10.22
C ILE A 280 9.38 20.15 -11.43
N LEU A 281 8.17 19.63 -11.21
CA LEU A 281 7.27 19.23 -12.28
C LEU A 281 6.27 20.33 -12.60
N ASP A 282 5.97 20.52 -13.87
CA ASP A 282 4.93 21.41 -14.38
C ASP A 282 3.76 20.63 -15.03
N ASN A 283 2.79 21.37 -15.58
CA ASN A 283 1.62 20.75 -16.21
C ASN A 283 1.97 20.04 -17.53
N GLU A 284 2.93 20.56 -18.29
CA GLU A 284 3.44 19.89 -19.50
C GLU A 284 4.06 18.54 -19.16
N ASP A 285 4.76 18.43 -18.03
CA ASP A 285 5.33 17.18 -17.55
C ASP A 285 4.26 16.11 -17.30
N PHE A 286 3.07 16.48 -16.81
CA PHE A 286 1.96 15.55 -16.60
C PHE A 286 1.34 15.04 -17.92
N ILE A 287 1.44 15.80 -19.01
CA ILE A 287 1.06 15.32 -20.35
C ILE A 287 2.05 14.24 -20.80
N GLU A 288 3.35 14.46 -20.61
CA GLU A 288 4.39 13.47 -20.93
C GLU A 288 4.24 12.21 -20.06
N ILE A 289 3.95 12.37 -18.77
CA ILE A 289 3.70 11.26 -17.84
C ILE A 289 2.53 10.40 -18.34
N ASN A 290 1.42 11.00 -18.78
CA ASN A 290 0.30 10.25 -19.33
C ASN A 290 0.68 9.48 -20.60
N GLN A 291 1.45 10.11 -21.51
CA GLN A 291 1.92 9.45 -22.73
C GLN A 291 2.86 8.27 -22.43
N LEU A 292 3.77 8.43 -21.47
CA LEU A 292 4.65 7.37 -20.99
C LEU A 292 3.87 6.23 -20.35
N ALA A 293 2.87 6.53 -19.52
CA ALA A 293 2.02 5.53 -18.87
C ALA A 293 1.28 4.68 -19.91
N ARG A 294 0.69 5.31 -20.94
CA ARG A 294 0.06 4.63 -22.07
C ARG A 294 1.06 3.77 -22.85
N SER A 295 2.25 4.29 -23.12
CA SER A 295 3.29 3.51 -23.80
C SER A 295 3.72 2.27 -23.02
N TYR A 296 3.84 2.36 -21.68
CA TYR A 296 4.14 1.20 -20.84
C TYR A 296 3.01 0.19 -20.81
N PHE A 297 1.76 0.66 -20.77
CA PHE A 297 0.58 -0.17 -20.87
C PHE A 297 0.54 -0.93 -22.20
N ASP A 298 0.71 -0.23 -23.32
CA ASP A 298 0.69 -0.79 -24.68
C ASP A 298 1.83 -1.79 -24.89
N TRP A 299 3.05 -1.45 -24.44
CA TRP A 299 4.20 -2.34 -24.48
C TRP A 299 3.90 -3.66 -23.72
N ALA A 300 3.35 -3.57 -22.51
CA ALA A 300 3.05 -4.75 -21.72
C ALA A 300 2.00 -5.64 -22.40
N ASN A 301 0.95 -5.05 -22.97
CA ASN A 301 -0.06 -5.77 -23.77
C ASN A 301 0.53 -6.40 -25.03
N GLU A 302 1.45 -5.72 -25.73
CA GLU A 302 2.14 -6.28 -26.90
C GLU A 302 2.97 -7.52 -26.51
N VAL A 303 3.70 -7.45 -25.40
CA VAL A 303 4.50 -8.60 -24.92
C VAL A 303 3.60 -9.73 -24.44
N ARG A 304 2.48 -9.42 -23.76
CA ARG A 304 1.47 -10.40 -23.36
C ARG A 304 0.89 -11.14 -24.55
N HIS A 305 0.50 -10.41 -25.59
CA HIS A 305 -0.02 -10.99 -26.82
C HIS A 305 1.00 -11.94 -27.47
N LYS A 306 2.27 -11.55 -27.56
CA LYS A 306 3.36 -12.41 -28.07
C LYS A 306 3.58 -13.69 -27.25
N LYS A 307 3.21 -13.67 -25.97
CA LYS A 307 3.26 -14.84 -25.06
C LYS A 307 1.95 -15.64 -25.03
N GLY A 308 0.95 -15.28 -25.83
CA GLY A 308 -0.37 -15.93 -25.81
C GLY A 308 -1.18 -15.62 -24.55
N LEU A 309 -0.82 -14.57 -23.82
CA LEU A 309 -1.56 -14.10 -22.65
C LEU A 309 -2.66 -13.11 -23.09
N PRO A 310 -3.83 -13.10 -22.42
CA PRO A 310 -4.89 -12.14 -22.68
C PRO A 310 -4.44 -10.70 -22.41
N SER A 311 -5.08 -9.72 -23.04
CA SER A 311 -4.80 -8.31 -22.72
C SER A 311 -5.19 -7.98 -21.29
N PHE A 312 -4.73 -6.83 -20.76
CA PHE A 312 -5.15 -6.39 -19.44
C PHE A 312 -6.65 -6.05 -19.37
N GLU A 313 -7.21 -5.58 -20.48
CA GLU A 313 -8.62 -5.30 -20.64
C GLU A 313 -9.47 -6.58 -20.55
N ASP A 314 -8.98 -7.69 -21.08
CA ASP A 314 -9.70 -8.97 -21.07
C ASP A 314 -9.74 -9.65 -19.68
N VAL A 315 -8.79 -9.33 -18.79
CA VAL A 315 -8.66 -9.98 -17.47
C VAL A 315 -9.08 -9.10 -16.29
N ASN A 316 -9.33 -7.82 -16.52
CA ASN A 316 -9.75 -6.91 -15.46
C ASN A 316 -11.25 -7.12 -15.17
N ASP A 317 -11.57 -7.91 -14.13
CA ASP A 317 -12.90 -7.87 -13.52
C ASP A 317 -13.13 -6.46 -12.94
N HIS A 318 -14.01 -5.69 -13.58
CA HIS A 318 -14.26 -4.30 -13.23
C HIS A 318 -14.82 -4.16 -11.81
N ARG A 319 -15.62 -5.10 -11.31
CA ARG A 319 -16.26 -5.00 -10.00
C ARG A 319 -15.24 -5.22 -8.89
N VAL A 320 -14.52 -6.34 -8.94
CA VAL A 320 -13.52 -6.69 -7.91
C VAL A 320 -12.38 -5.65 -7.90
N SER A 321 -11.90 -5.24 -9.07
CA SER A 321 -10.87 -4.20 -9.17
C SER A 321 -11.36 -2.85 -8.63
N THR A 322 -12.59 -2.42 -8.93
CA THR A 322 -13.17 -1.18 -8.38
C THR A 322 -13.26 -1.23 -6.85
N MET A 323 -13.74 -2.34 -6.29
CA MET A 323 -13.86 -2.49 -4.84
C MET A 323 -12.50 -2.50 -4.14
N ASN A 324 -11.53 -3.24 -4.67
CA ASN A 324 -10.17 -3.22 -4.16
C ASN A 324 -9.55 -1.82 -4.25
N ASN A 325 -9.75 -1.11 -5.38
CA ASN A 325 -9.23 0.25 -5.54
C ASN A 325 -9.87 1.25 -4.56
N ASN A 326 -11.19 1.18 -4.35
CA ASN A 326 -11.87 2.00 -3.35
C ASN A 326 -11.31 1.76 -1.95
N ASN A 327 -11.06 0.49 -1.58
CA ASN A 327 -10.44 0.17 -0.30
C ASN A 327 -9.05 0.82 -0.17
N VAL A 328 -8.18 0.64 -1.17
CA VAL A 328 -6.84 1.24 -1.19
C VAL A 328 -6.89 2.77 -1.11
N LEU A 329 -7.75 3.42 -1.88
CA LEU A 329 -7.90 4.88 -1.84
C LEU A 329 -8.44 5.36 -0.49
N SER A 330 -9.35 4.62 0.14
CA SER A 330 -9.86 4.96 1.47
C SER A 330 -8.76 4.94 2.52
N GLU A 331 -7.81 4.02 2.44
CA GLU A 331 -6.64 3.98 3.30
C GLU A 331 -5.77 5.23 3.09
N TYR A 332 -5.51 5.62 1.84
CA TYR A 332 -4.72 6.81 1.55
C TYR A 332 -5.40 8.11 2.00
N TYR A 333 -6.70 8.28 1.76
CA TYR A 333 -7.44 9.46 2.22
C TYR A 333 -7.54 9.53 3.75
N ARG A 334 -7.56 8.38 4.42
CA ARG A 334 -7.54 8.31 5.89
C ARG A 334 -6.17 8.67 6.44
N ASP A 335 -5.11 8.06 5.92
CA ASP A 335 -3.77 8.14 6.50
C ASP A 335 -3.00 9.39 6.05
N TYR A 336 -3.32 9.91 4.86
CA TYR A 336 -2.62 11.02 4.21
C TYR A 336 -3.57 12.04 3.57
N PRO A 337 -4.59 12.56 4.29
CA PRO A 337 -5.61 13.44 3.71
C PRO A 337 -4.99 14.69 3.05
N GLU A 338 -4.02 15.33 3.69
CA GLU A 338 -3.37 16.53 3.18
C GLU A 338 -2.65 16.30 1.84
N ILE A 339 -2.05 15.12 1.65
CA ILE A 339 -1.37 14.78 0.40
C ILE A 339 -2.40 14.45 -0.68
N MET A 340 -3.41 13.65 -0.33
CA MET A 340 -4.45 13.23 -1.28
C MET A 340 -5.31 14.41 -1.76
N GLU A 341 -5.47 15.44 -0.94
CA GLU A 341 -6.24 16.66 -1.26
C GLU A 341 -5.35 17.82 -1.74
N SER A 342 -4.04 17.60 -1.91
CA SER A 342 -3.11 18.62 -2.38
C SER A 342 -3.16 18.86 -3.89
N ASP A 343 -2.73 20.07 -4.29
CA ASP A 343 -2.53 20.47 -5.68
C ASP A 343 -1.32 19.80 -6.36
N PHE A 344 -0.60 18.92 -5.66
CA PHE A 344 0.51 18.15 -6.24
C PHE A 344 0.03 17.21 -7.35
N PHE A 345 -1.13 16.58 -7.16
CA PHE A 345 -1.70 15.72 -8.18
C PHE A 345 -2.45 16.56 -9.22
N PRO A 346 -2.27 16.29 -10.52
CA PRO A 346 -2.96 17.04 -11.55
C PRO A 346 -4.47 16.81 -11.46
N GLU A 347 -5.25 17.80 -11.87
CA GLU A 347 -6.72 17.74 -11.83
C GLU A 347 -7.27 16.51 -12.57
N SER A 348 -6.58 16.07 -13.64
CA SER A 348 -6.93 14.85 -14.38
C SER A 348 -6.87 13.59 -13.49
N TRP A 349 -5.85 13.46 -12.64
CA TRP A 349 -5.74 12.35 -11.70
C TRP A 349 -6.81 12.44 -10.61
N GLN A 350 -7.02 13.63 -10.04
CA GLN A 350 -8.04 13.88 -9.02
C GLN A 350 -9.46 13.52 -9.51
N LYS A 351 -9.79 13.87 -10.76
CA LYS A 351 -11.11 13.60 -11.33
C LYS A 351 -11.31 12.16 -11.81
N THR A 352 -10.23 11.48 -12.20
CA THR A 352 -10.31 10.17 -12.87
C THR A 352 -9.93 9.03 -11.93
N TYR A 353 -8.73 9.09 -11.34
CA TYR A 353 -8.12 7.95 -10.66
C TYR A 353 -8.23 8.05 -9.14
N LEU A 354 -8.03 9.25 -8.60
CA LEU A 354 -8.00 9.52 -7.16
C LEU A 354 -9.35 10.00 -6.64
N LYS A 355 -10.39 9.99 -7.47
CA LYS A 355 -11.70 10.51 -7.10
C LYS A 355 -12.19 9.88 -5.79
N LYS A 356 -12.45 10.72 -4.78
CA LYS A 356 -13.11 10.34 -3.54
C LYS A 356 -14.57 9.94 -3.84
N THR A 357 -14.80 8.66 -4.14
CA THR A 357 -16.14 8.14 -4.43
C THR A 357 -16.96 8.06 -3.15
N PRO A 358 -18.31 7.97 -3.24
CA PRO A 358 -19.14 7.76 -2.04
C PRO A 358 -18.71 6.53 -1.21
N CYS A 359 -18.22 5.46 -1.86
CA CYS A 359 -17.65 4.31 -1.14
C CYS A 359 -16.40 4.69 -0.34
N VAL A 360 -15.46 5.41 -0.95
CA VAL A 360 -14.24 5.90 -0.30
C VAL A 360 -14.60 6.83 0.87
N GLU A 361 -15.53 7.77 0.67
CA GLU A 361 -16.02 8.67 1.71
C GLU A 361 -16.64 7.90 2.89
N ARG A 362 -17.49 6.91 2.61
CA ARG A 362 -18.09 6.06 3.64
C ARG A 362 -17.04 5.29 4.42
N MET A 363 -16.06 4.69 3.76
CA MET A 363 -14.99 3.93 4.42
C MET A 363 -14.14 4.83 5.33
N VAL A 364 -13.77 6.03 4.86
CA VAL A 364 -13.03 7.03 5.66
C VAL A 364 -13.87 7.50 6.86
N ALA A 365 -15.13 7.87 6.63
CA ALA A 365 -16.03 8.35 7.69
C ALA A 365 -16.30 7.26 8.74
N LYS A 366 -16.54 6.01 8.30
CA LYS A 366 -16.69 4.86 9.19
C LYS A 366 -15.44 4.64 10.04
N HIS A 367 -14.26 4.68 9.44
CA HIS A 367 -13.02 4.52 10.20
C HIS A 367 -12.85 5.63 11.25
N HIS A 368 -13.07 6.90 10.88
CA HIS A 368 -13.02 8.02 11.81
C HIS A 368 -14.01 7.84 12.97
N PHE A 369 -15.25 7.46 12.66
CA PHE A 369 -16.29 7.20 13.65
C PHE A 369 -15.88 6.11 14.65
N LEU A 370 -15.38 4.98 14.15
CA LEU A 370 -14.97 3.85 15.00
C LEU A 370 -13.74 4.16 15.84
N MET A 371 -12.74 4.85 15.30
CA MET A 371 -11.46 5.08 15.97
C MET A 371 -11.42 6.36 16.81
N THR A 372 -12.30 7.33 16.54
CA THR A 372 -12.28 8.64 17.21
C THR A 372 -13.57 8.92 17.96
N ASP A 373 -14.74 8.80 17.32
CA ASP A 373 -16.01 9.19 17.92
C ASP A 373 -16.49 8.20 18.98
N ILE A 374 -16.48 6.90 18.66
CA ILE A 374 -16.91 5.84 19.56
C ILE A 374 -16.11 5.84 20.88
N PRO A 375 -14.76 5.90 20.89
CA PRO A 375 -14.00 5.99 22.13
C PRO A 375 -14.38 7.20 22.99
N LYS A 376 -14.54 8.39 22.38
CA LYS A 376 -14.94 9.61 23.10
C LYS A 376 -16.34 9.48 23.70
N MET A 377 -17.28 8.86 22.98
CA MET A 377 -18.65 8.64 23.46
C MET A 377 -18.68 7.62 24.59
N ARG A 378 -17.88 6.55 24.52
CA ARG A 378 -17.71 5.58 25.62
C ARG A 378 -17.12 6.22 26.86
N GLU A 379 -16.08 7.04 26.72
CA GLU A 379 -15.49 7.78 27.84
C GLU A 379 -16.51 8.73 28.51
N LYS A 380 -17.37 9.35 27.70
CA LYS A 380 -18.45 10.20 28.22
C LYS A 380 -19.52 9.40 28.97
N ILE A 381 -19.90 8.22 28.46
CA ILE A 381 -20.83 7.32 29.15
C ILE A 381 -20.22 6.85 30.47
N GLY A 382 -18.96 6.39 30.48
CA GLY A 382 -18.31 5.92 31.70
C GLY A 382 -18.27 6.97 32.81
N ARG A 383 -17.98 8.24 32.47
CA ARG A 383 -18.07 9.36 33.42
C ARG A 383 -19.47 9.56 33.98
N LEU A 384 -20.49 9.46 33.13
CA LEU A 384 -21.89 9.60 33.57
C LEU A 384 -22.34 8.43 34.44
N GLU A 385 -21.78 7.23 34.25
CA GLU A 385 -22.06 6.06 35.09
C GLU A 385 -21.38 6.19 36.46
N GLU A 386 -20.12 6.62 36.50
CA GLU A 386 -19.41 6.94 37.76
C GLU A 386 -20.15 7.99 38.60
N ASP A 387 -20.68 9.03 37.95
CA ASP A 387 -21.46 10.09 38.61
C ASP A 387 -22.82 9.60 39.17
N LEU A 388 -23.33 8.44 38.74
CA LEU A 388 -24.58 7.83 39.22
C LEU A 388 -24.38 6.79 40.33
N GLU A 389 -23.15 6.25 40.46
CA GLU A 389 -22.78 5.28 41.50
C GLU A 389 -22.31 5.95 42.81
N LEU A 390 -22.20 7.28 42.82
CA LEU A 390 -22.02 8.15 43.99
C LEU A 390 -23.35 8.68 44.52
#